data_AF-A0A429XUM1-F1
#
_entry.id   AF-A0A429XUM1-F1
#
_cell.length_a   1.000
_cell.length_b   1.000
_cell.length_c   1.000
_cell.angle_alpha   90.00
_cell.angle_beta   90.00
_cell.angle_gamma   90.00
#
_symmetry.space_group_name_H-M   'P 1'
#
loop_
_entity.id
_entity.type
_entity.pdbx_description
1 polymer ?
#
loop_
_entity_poly.entity_id
_entity_poly.type
_entity_poly.pdbx_seq_one_letter_code
_entity_poly.pdbx_strand_id
1 'polypeptide(L)'
;MTKYQFLRILDSSLQRLSSEEREDILQDFEEHFAIGAEEGKTEEQISAALGSPQQIAKELLAAHHLEKVETAASTGNVFRAVWAVIGLSFFNLVIVLGPFIALVAIIAAGWITGTVGTLAPILELINVAIFPYTFGWFNLFFSFVISGVGLFILIGMYFATRAMVSGFVRYLKFNTRLVKGGLKDDAH
;
A
#
# COMPACT_ATOMS: atom_id res chain seq x y z
N MET A 1 52.23 -21.43 -4.91
CA MET A 1 52.31 -20.32 -5.90
C MET A 1 53.17 -19.23 -5.29
N THR A 2 53.82 -18.38 -6.09
CA THR A 2 54.65 -17.29 -5.54
C THR A 2 53.77 -16.14 -5.02
N LYS A 3 54.31 -15.30 -4.13
CA LYS A 3 53.64 -14.09 -3.62
C LYS A 3 53.10 -13.23 -4.77
N TYR A 4 53.95 -12.97 -5.76
CA TYR A 4 53.59 -12.17 -6.95
C TYR A 4 52.41 -12.76 -7.72
N GLN A 5 52.37 -14.08 -7.92
CA GLN A 5 51.26 -14.74 -8.60
C GLN A 5 49.97 -14.67 -7.80
N PHE A 6 50.05 -14.87 -6.48
CA PHE A 6 48.89 -14.80 -5.59
C PHE A 6 48.24 -13.41 -5.63
N LEU A 7 49.04 -12.35 -5.42
CA LEU A 7 48.57 -10.97 -5.38
C LEU A 7 48.02 -10.50 -6.72
N ARG A 8 48.67 -10.86 -7.84
CA ARG A 8 48.16 -10.51 -9.18
C ARG A 8 46.80 -11.11 -9.46
N ILE A 9 46.58 -12.36 -9.04
CA ILE A 9 45.30 -13.03 -9.19
C ILE A 9 44.24 -12.39 -8.29
N LEU A 10 44.59 -12.09 -7.04
CA LEU A 10 43.71 -11.42 -6.08
C LEU A 10 43.28 -10.03 -6.59
N ASP A 11 44.23 -9.20 -7.03
CA ASP A 11 43.97 -7.87 -7.61
C ASP A 11 43.06 -7.93 -8.85
N SER A 12 43.34 -8.87 -9.76
CA SER A 12 42.49 -9.06 -10.96
C SER A 12 41.07 -9.55 -10.62
N SER A 13 40.90 -10.23 -9.47
CA SER A 13 39.62 -10.75 -9.01
C SER A 13 38.82 -9.70 -8.21
N LEU A 14 39.49 -8.68 -7.66
CA LEU A 14 38.89 -7.61 -6.85
C LEU A 14 38.59 -6.32 -7.65
N GLN A 15 38.63 -6.36 -8.98
CA GLN A 15 38.37 -5.20 -9.86
C GLN A 15 36.98 -4.53 -9.68
N ARG A 16 36.07 -5.17 -8.94
CA ARG A 16 34.74 -4.63 -8.62
C ARG A 16 34.74 -3.71 -7.38
N LEU A 17 35.80 -3.74 -6.57
CA LEU A 17 36.01 -2.81 -5.46
C LEU A 17 36.65 -1.52 -5.96
N SER A 18 36.58 -0.46 -5.15
CA SER A 18 37.31 0.77 -5.43
C SER A 18 38.83 0.52 -5.41
N SER A 19 39.60 1.43 -6.01
CA SER A 19 41.05 1.33 -6.02
C SER A 19 41.65 1.34 -4.62
N GLU A 20 41.09 2.16 -3.73
CA GLU A 20 41.53 2.32 -2.33
C GLU A 20 41.31 1.03 -1.54
N GLU A 21 40.08 0.49 -1.53
CA GLU A 21 39.77 -0.77 -0.84
C GLU A 21 40.60 -1.95 -1.36
N ARG A 22 40.86 -1.98 -2.68
CA ARG A 22 41.66 -3.03 -3.29
C ARG A 22 43.12 -2.93 -2.87
N GLU A 23 43.67 -1.72 -2.79
CA GLU A 23 45.05 -1.48 -2.37
C GLU A 23 45.25 -1.89 -0.90
N ASP A 24 44.32 -1.52 -0.02
CA ASP A 24 44.33 -1.92 1.39
C ASP A 24 44.33 -3.46 1.55
N ILE A 25 43.43 -4.15 0.84
CA ILE A 25 43.37 -5.62 0.89
C ILE A 25 44.69 -6.24 0.39
N LEU A 26 45.26 -5.72 -0.70
CA LEU A 26 46.52 -6.23 -1.22
C LEU A 26 47.66 -6.02 -0.21
N GLN A 27 47.71 -4.87 0.44
CA GLN A 27 48.69 -4.56 1.47
C GLN A 27 48.61 -5.55 2.65
N ASP A 28 47.41 -5.87 3.14
CA ASP A 28 47.22 -6.84 4.22
C ASP A 28 47.80 -8.22 3.86
N PHE A 29 47.54 -8.69 2.64
CA PHE A 29 48.11 -9.95 2.17
C PHE A 29 49.63 -9.86 1.97
N GLU A 30 50.16 -8.70 1.54
CA GLU A 30 51.60 -8.49 1.45
C GLU A 30 52.30 -8.59 2.79
N GLU A 31 51.73 -8.00 3.84
CA GLU A 31 52.21 -8.10 5.22
C GLU A 31 52.14 -9.54 5.71
N HIS A 32 51.07 -10.27 5.38
CA HIS A 32 50.91 -11.67 5.74
C HIS A 32 52.01 -12.58 5.14
N PHE A 33 52.41 -12.32 3.89
CA PHE A 33 53.55 -12.99 3.27
C PHE A 33 54.89 -12.60 3.92
N ALA A 34 55.05 -11.34 4.33
CA ALA A 34 56.27 -10.88 4.99
C ALA A 34 56.46 -11.57 6.36
N ILE A 35 55.41 -11.64 7.18
CA ILE A 35 55.43 -12.34 8.48
C ILE A 35 55.77 -13.82 8.30
N GLY A 36 55.14 -14.49 7.33
CA GLY A 36 55.43 -15.90 7.05
C GLY A 36 56.88 -16.15 6.62
N ALA A 37 57.49 -15.21 5.90
CA ALA A 37 58.89 -15.29 5.51
C ALA A 37 59.85 -15.11 6.70
N GLU A 38 59.53 -14.22 7.64
CA GLU A 38 60.28 -14.05 8.89
C GLU A 38 60.24 -15.30 9.78
N GLU A 39 59.12 -16.04 9.74
CA GLU A 39 58.97 -17.35 10.39
C GLU A 39 59.70 -18.50 9.66
N GLY A 40 60.40 -18.20 8.55
CA GLY A 40 61.17 -19.16 7.78
C GLY A 40 60.34 -20.05 6.84
N LYS A 41 59.08 -19.69 6.56
CA LYS A 41 58.23 -20.41 5.59
C LYS A 41 58.53 -19.95 4.17
N THR A 42 58.43 -20.85 3.20
CA THR A 42 58.54 -20.46 1.78
C THR A 42 57.23 -19.84 1.29
N GLU A 43 57.29 -19.02 0.23
CA GLU A 43 56.10 -18.41 -0.35
C GLU A 43 55.03 -19.45 -0.75
N GLU A 44 55.46 -20.62 -1.23
CA GLU A 44 54.56 -21.70 -1.59
C GLU A 44 53.80 -22.23 -0.38
N GLN A 45 54.47 -22.39 0.76
CA GLN A 45 53.85 -22.84 2.01
C GLN A 45 52.84 -21.81 2.53
N ILE A 46 53.18 -20.52 2.45
CA ILE A 46 52.28 -19.44 2.84
C ILE A 46 51.05 -19.42 1.93
N SER A 47 51.26 -19.48 0.61
CA SER A 47 50.15 -19.49 -0.36
C SER A 47 49.24 -20.72 -0.20
N ALA A 48 49.80 -21.88 0.15
CA ALA A 48 49.03 -23.09 0.40
C ALA A 48 48.19 -22.99 1.67
N ALA A 49 48.71 -22.30 2.71
CA ALA A 49 47.99 -22.03 3.94
C ALA A 49 46.86 -21.00 3.75
N LEU A 50 47.08 -19.97 2.91
CA LEU A 50 46.08 -18.96 2.58
C LEU A 50 44.97 -19.52 1.66
N GLY A 51 45.29 -20.45 0.77
CA GLY A 51 44.34 -21.07 -0.14
C GLY A 51 44.23 -20.37 -1.50
N SER A 52 43.03 -20.39 -2.11
CA SER A 52 42.82 -19.85 -3.46
C SER A 52 42.52 -18.34 -3.41
N PRO A 53 43.32 -17.48 -4.07
CA PRO A 53 43.05 -16.04 -4.13
C PRO A 53 41.73 -15.72 -4.84
N GLN A 54 41.27 -16.55 -5.78
CA GLN A 54 39.95 -16.39 -6.40
C GLN A 54 38.80 -16.64 -5.43
N GLN A 55 38.95 -17.63 -4.54
CA GLN A 55 37.94 -17.95 -3.52
C GLN A 55 37.88 -16.83 -2.46
N ILE A 56 39.04 -16.34 -2.02
CA ILE A 56 39.15 -15.19 -1.11
C ILE A 56 38.47 -13.95 -1.72
N ALA A 57 38.78 -13.63 -2.97
CA ALA A 57 38.15 -12.51 -3.67
C ALA A 57 36.62 -12.67 -3.75
N LYS A 58 36.14 -13.88 -4.03
CA LYS A 58 34.70 -14.17 -4.09
C LYS A 58 34.02 -13.95 -2.73
N GLU A 59 34.66 -14.33 -1.64
CA GLU A 59 34.14 -14.14 -0.28
C GLU A 59 34.11 -12.65 0.11
N LEU A 60 35.19 -11.92 -0.15
CA LEU A 60 35.27 -10.47 0.09
C LEU A 60 34.22 -9.69 -0.71
N LEU A 61 34.07 -10.01 -2.00
CA LEU A 61 33.04 -9.39 -2.83
C LEU A 61 31.62 -9.72 -2.35
N ALA A 62 31.38 -10.95 -1.91
CA ALA A 62 30.08 -11.35 -1.38
C ALA A 62 29.72 -10.56 -0.10
N ALA A 63 30.68 -10.38 0.81
CA ALA A 63 30.50 -9.58 2.03
C ALA A 63 30.18 -8.11 1.70
N HIS A 64 30.96 -7.50 0.79
CA HIS A 64 30.74 -6.12 0.35
C HIS A 64 29.39 -5.93 -0.35
N HIS A 65 28.92 -6.92 -1.12
CA HIS A 65 27.59 -6.87 -1.73
C HIS A 65 26.45 -6.93 -0.70
N LEU A 66 26.60 -7.69 0.39
CA LEU A 66 25.59 -7.78 1.45
C LEU A 66 25.44 -6.46 2.20
N GLU A 67 26.56 -5.84 2.59
CA GLU A 67 26.58 -4.53 3.25
C GLU A 67 25.95 -3.43 2.38
N LYS A 68 26.22 -3.47 1.06
CA LYS A 68 25.64 -2.52 0.11
C LYS A 68 24.14 -2.73 -0.11
N VAL A 69 23.64 -3.96 0.02
CA VAL A 69 22.20 -4.26 -0.03
C VAL A 69 21.50 -3.76 1.23
N GLU A 70 22.12 -3.92 2.39
CA GLU A 70 21.60 -3.44 3.68
C GLU A 70 21.49 -1.91 3.71
N THR A 71 22.45 -1.21 3.08
CA THR A 71 22.44 0.26 2.95
C THR A 71 21.59 0.78 1.78
N ALA A 72 21.45 0.01 0.68
CA ALA A 72 20.58 0.35 -0.46
C ALA A 72 19.09 0.23 -0.13
N ALA A 73 18.72 -0.52 0.92
CA ALA A 73 17.49 -0.32 1.68
C ALA A 73 17.56 1.01 2.48
N SER A 74 17.95 2.09 1.80
CA SER A 74 18.09 3.43 2.37
C SER A 74 16.76 3.81 3.02
N THR A 75 16.80 4.14 4.30
CA THR A 75 15.65 4.57 5.11
C THR A 75 14.79 5.62 4.39
N GLY A 76 15.38 6.44 3.51
CA GLY A 76 14.65 7.40 2.67
C GLY A 76 13.73 6.76 1.62
N ASN A 77 14.13 5.67 0.98
CA ASN A 77 13.28 4.94 0.03
C ASN A 77 12.13 4.23 0.75
N VAL A 78 12.39 3.66 1.92
CA VAL A 78 11.36 3.05 2.79
C VAL A 78 10.37 4.11 3.27
N PHE A 79 10.85 5.26 3.74
CA PHE A 79 10.00 6.36 4.19
C PHE A 79 9.10 6.89 3.08
N ARG A 80 9.63 7.09 1.85
CA ARG A 80 8.82 7.48 0.69
C ARG A 80 7.76 6.43 0.36
N ALA A 81 8.11 5.15 0.41
CA ALA A 81 7.15 4.07 0.18
C ALA A 81 6.04 4.06 1.25
N VAL A 82 6.39 4.24 2.53
CA VAL A 82 5.41 4.35 3.62
C VAL A 82 4.49 5.54 3.42
N TRP A 83 5.02 6.72 3.09
CA TRP A 83 4.19 7.89 2.78
C TRP A 83 3.29 7.70 1.56
N ALA A 84 3.79 7.02 0.52
CA ALA A 84 2.99 6.70 -0.64
C ALA A 84 1.84 5.75 -0.29
N VAL A 85 2.08 4.72 0.53
CA VAL A 85 1.05 3.78 0.98
C VAL A 85 0.01 4.47 1.87
N ILE A 86 0.46 5.30 2.83
CA ILE A 86 -0.45 6.07 3.69
C ILE A 86 -1.27 7.05 2.85
N GLY A 87 -0.60 7.84 2.00
CA GLY A 87 -1.23 8.81 1.11
C GLY A 87 -2.23 8.16 0.16
N LEU A 88 -1.88 7.02 -0.44
CA LEU A 88 -2.78 6.26 -1.32
C LEU A 88 -3.98 5.72 -0.53
N SER A 89 -3.78 5.24 0.70
CA SER A 89 -4.84 4.73 1.56
C SER A 89 -5.83 5.83 1.95
N PHE A 90 -5.34 7.00 2.38
CA PHE A 90 -6.18 8.17 2.70
C PHE A 90 -6.86 8.76 1.47
N PHE A 91 -6.14 8.87 0.34
CA PHE A 91 -6.70 9.33 -0.92
C PHE A 91 -7.84 8.42 -1.39
N ASN A 92 -7.63 7.09 -1.34
CA ASN A 92 -8.66 6.12 -1.68
C ASN A 92 -9.87 6.24 -0.75
N LEU A 93 -9.65 6.42 0.56
CA LEU A 93 -10.71 6.63 1.53
C LEU A 93 -11.54 7.85 1.16
N VAL A 94 -10.94 9.03 0.94
CA VAL A 94 -11.72 10.24 0.62
C VAL A 94 -12.47 10.12 -0.70
N ILE A 95 -11.81 9.63 -1.75
CA ILE A 95 -12.38 9.57 -3.10
C ILE A 95 -13.48 8.51 -3.22
N VAL A 96 -13.40 7.40 -2.48
CA VAL A 96 -14.41 6.34 -2.54
C VAL A 96 -15.48 6.51 -1.46
N LEU A 97 -15.07 6.77 -0.22
CA LEU A 97 -16.00 6.89 0.91
C LEU A 97 -16.80 8.18 0.85
N GLY A 98 -16.22 9.29 0.42
CA GLY A 98 -16.91 10.59 0.35
C GLY A 98 -18.18 10.54 -0.51
N PRO A 99 -18.08 10.15 -1.80
CA PRO A 99 -19.26 9.97 -2.66
C PRO A 99 -20.23 8.91 -2.14
N PHE A 100 -19.73 7.85 -1.49
CA PHE A 100 -20.58 6.83 -0.89
C PHE A 100 -21.43 7.40 0.26
N ILE A 101 -20.84 8.16 1.18
CA ILE A 101 -21.56 8.84 2.27
C ILE A 101 -22.58 9.82 1.70
N ALA A 102 -22.21 10.60 0.68
CA ALA A 102 -23.13 11.52 0.00
C ALA A 102 -24.35 10.77 -0.57
N LEU A 103 -24.12 9.61 -1.21
CA LEU A 103 -25.20 8.79 -1.75
C LEU A 103 -26.12 8.24 -0.63
N VAL A 104 -25.55 7.74 0.47
CA VAL A 104 -26.33 7.30 1.65
C VAL A 104 -27.17 8.46 2.19
N ALA A 105 -26.60 9.66 2.31
CA ALA A 105 -27.29 10.83 2.81
C ALA A 105 -28.46 11.24 1.91
N ILE A 106 -28.30 11.18 0.59
CA ILE A 106 -29.39 11.44 -0.37
C ILE A 106 -30.52 10.43 -0.20
N ILE A 107 -30.20 9.14 -0.07
CA ILE A 107 -31.23 8.10 0.15
C ILE A 107 -31.95 8.33 1.47
N ALA A 108 -31.22 8.61 2.55
CA ALA A 108 -31.82 8.90 3.86
C ALA A 108 -32.74 10.12 3.80
N ALA A 109 -32.29 11.21 3.17
CA ALA A 109 -33.08 12.42 2.98
C ALA A 109 -34.35 12.16 2.17
N GLY A 110 -34.28 11.33 1.12
CA GLY A 110 -35.44 10.96 0.33
C GLY A 110 -36.44 10.08 1.09
N TRP A 111 -35.98 9.15 1.92
CA TRP A 111 -36.86 8.40 2.83
C TRP A 111 -37.56 9.32 3.82
N ILE A 112 -36.82 10.22 4.48
CA ILE A 112 -37.39 11.18 5.44
C ILE A 112 -38.43 12.06 4.74
N THR A 113 -38.08 12.64 3.59
CA THR A 113 -38.97 13.52 2.83
C THR A 113 -40.22 12.79 2.37
N GLY A 114 -40.07 11.56 1.85
CA GLY A 114 -41.19 10.73 1.43
C GLY A 114 -42.12 10.40 2.61
N THR A 115 -41.58 9.96 3.74
CA THR A 115 -42.36 9.61 4.93
C THR A 115 -43.09 10.82 5.51
N VAL A 116 -42.40 11.95 5.69
CA VAL A 116 -43.02 13.19 6.20
C VAL A 116 -44.11 13.67 5.23
N GLY A 117 -43.83 13.62 3.92
CA GLY A 117 -44.81 13.97 2.89
C GLY A 117 -46.06 13.09 2.94
N THR A 118 -45.91 11.77 3.05
CA THR A 118 -47.04 10.83 3.20
C THR A 118 -47.85 11.09 4.47
N LEU A 119 -47.21 11.53 5.55
CA LEU A 119 -47.91 11.87 6.79
C LEU A 119 -48.52 13.28 6.78
N ALA A 120 -48.35 14.08 5.72
CA ALA A 120 -48.81 15.47 5.67
C ALA A 120 -50.30 15.65 6.03
N PRO A 121 -51.26 14.81 5.59
CA PRO A 121 -52.66 14.96 6.00
C PRO A 121 -52.87 14.74 7.50
N ILE A 122 -52.16 13.78 8.09
CA ILE A 122 -52.24 13.50 9.53
C ILE A 122 -51.64 14.67 10.31
N LEU A 123 -50.50 15.21 9.84
CA LEU A 123 -49.86 16.37 10.45
C LEU A 123 -50.76 17.61 10.39
N GLU A 124 -51.47 17.83 9.28
CA GLU A 124 -52.44 18.91 9.14
C GLU A 124 -53.62 18.74 10.11
N LEU A 125 -54.15 17.52 10.25
CA LEU A 125 -55.22 17.24 11.22
C LEU A 125 -54.77 17.47 12.68
N ILE A 126 -53.53 17.09 13.01
CA ILE A 126 -52.93 17.40 14.32
C ILE A 126 -52.80 18.91 14.51
N ASN A 127 -52.34 19.64 13.48
CA ASN A 127 -52.19 21.09 13.54
C ASN A 127 -53.53 21.77 13.82
N VAL A 128 -54.58 21.41 13.08
CA VAL A 128 -55.94 21.94 13.24
C VAL A 128 -56.54 21.57 14.60
N ALA A 129 -56.26 20.37 15.12
CA ALA A 129 -56.75 19.96 16.44
C ALA A 129 -56.16 20.81 17.58
N ILE A 130 -54.90 21.22 17.45
CA ILE A 130 -54.21 22.06 18.45
C ILE A 130 -54.53 23.55 18.23
N PHE A 131 -54.62 23.98 16.97
CA PHE A 131 -54.83 25.37 16.56
C PHE A 131 -56.02 25.49 15.60
N PRO A 132 -57.27 25.46 16.07
CA PRO A 132 -58.45 25.39 15.18
C PRO A 132 -58.56 26.53 14.16
N TYR A 133 -57.97 27.69 14.44
CA TYR A 133 -57.96 28.86 13.56
C TYR A 133 -57.05 28.69 12.33
N THR A 134 -56.17 27.68 12.28
CA THR A 134 -55.31 27.40 11.11
C THR A 134 -56.04 26.62 10.01
N PHE A 135 -57.26 26.12 10.28
CA PHE A 135 -58.02 25.32 9.34
C PHE A 135 -58.30 26.07 8.04
N GLY A 136 -57.93 25.46 6.92
CA GLY A 136 -58.29 25.91 5.58
C GLY A 136 -58.51 24.72 4.66
N TRP A 137 -59.63 24.73 3.92
CA TRP A 137 -59.94 23.69 2.93
C TRP A 137 -58.81 23.51 1.90
N PHE A 138 -58.15 24.61 1.53
CA PHE A 138 -57.00 24.58 0.65
C PHE A 138 -55.79 23.84 1.25
N ASN A 139 -55.48 24.08 2.54
CA ASN A 139 -54.36 23.41 3.23
C ASN A 139 -54.62 21.90 3.34
N LEU A 140 -55.84 21.52 3.72
CA LEU A 140 -56.23 20.11 3.80
C LEU A 140 -56.12 19.43 2.44
N PHE A 141 -56.66 20.03 1.37
CA PHE A 141 -56.53 19.50 0.01
C PHE A 141 -55.06 19.37 -0.42
N PHE A 142 -54.25 20.40 -0.18
CA PHE A 142 -52.83 20.39 -0.56
C PHE A 142 -52.03 19.35 0.22
N SER A 143 -52.38 19.08 1.48
CA SER A 143 -51.77 18.01 2.27
C SER A 143 -51.94 16.62 1.63
N PHE A 144 -53.09 16.33 1.01
CA PHE A 144 -53.32 15.09 0.27
C PHE A 144 -52.50 15.02 -1.02
N VAL A 145 -52.28 16.16 -1.70
CA VAL A 145 -51.39 16.22 -2.86
C VAL A 145 -49.95 15.91 -2.44
N ILE A 146 -49.45 16.53 -1.36
CA ILE A 146 -48.14 16.23 -0.79
C ILE A 146 -48.04 14.76 -0.38
N SER A 147 -49.10 14.19 0.20
CA SER A 147 -49.16 12.77 0.52
C SER A 147 -48.98 11.87 -0.68
N GLY A 148 -49.66 12.18 -1.80
CA GLY A 148 -49.51 11.46 -3.06
C GLY A 148 -48.06 11.53 -3.58
N VAL A 149 -47.46 12.73 -3.59
CA VAL A 149 -46.06 12.92 -3.97
C VAL A 149 -45.12 12.14 -3.05
N GLY A 150 -45.35 12.18 -1.74
CA GLY A 150 -44.58 11.44 -0.74
C GLY A 150 -44.59 9.94 -1.00
N LEU A 151 -45.74 9.35 -1.34
CA LEU A 151 -45.84 7.94 -1.70
C LEU A 151 -45.02 7.60 -2.95
N PHE A 152 -45.06 8.44 -3.99
CA PHE A 152 -44.22 8.24 -5.18
C PHE A 152 -42.73 8.34 -4.86
N ILE A 153 -42.33 9.27 -3.98
CA ILE A 153 -40.94 9.38 -3.50
C ILE A 153 -40.54 8.08 -2.78
N LEU A 154 -41.38 7.55 -1.89
CA LEU A 154 -41.09 6.29 -1.18
C LEU A 154 -40.93 5.10 -2.13
N ILE A 155 -41.80 4.99 -3.14
CA ILE A 155 -41.69 3.95 -4.18
C ILE A 155 -40.36 4.10 -4.93
N GLY A 156 -40.02 5.32 -5.38
CA GLY A 156 -38.74 5.60 -6.03
C GLY A 156 -37.55 5.26 -5.13
N MET A 157 -37.63 5.58 -3.85
CA MET A 157 -36.56 5.33 -2.88
C MET A 157 -36.36 3.85 -2.57
N TYR A 158 -37.41 3.05 -2.59
CA TYR A 158 -37.29 1.60 -2.52
C TYR A 158 -36.40 1.05 -3.65
N PHE A 159 -36.66 1.48 -4.90
CA PHE A 159 -35.85 1.04 -6.04
C PHE A 159 -34.41 1.58 -5.99
N ALA A 160 -34.23 2.86 -5.66
CA ALA A 160 -32.91 3.47 -5.55
C ALA A 160 -32.06 2.82 -4.43
N THR A 161 -32.65 2.53 -3.28
CA THR A 161 -31.98 1.82 -2.17
C THR A 161 -31.54 0.42 -2.62
N ARG A 162 -32.44 -0.32 -3.29
CA ARG A 162 -32.12 -1.64 -3.82
C ARG A 162 -30.99 -1.60 -4.86
N ALA A 163 -31.01 -0.61 -5.75
CA ALA A 163 -29.97 -0.41 -6.75
C ALA A 163 -28.61 -0.11 -6.10
N MET A 164 -28.58 0.77 -5.10
CA MET A 164 -27.37 1.10 -4.34
C MET A 164 -26.78 -0.13 -3.64
N VAL A 165 -27.61 -0.91 -2.93
CA VAL A 165 -27.15 -2.12 -2.24
C VAL A 165 -26.62 -3.16 -3.24
N SER A 166 -27.32 -3.36 -4.36
CA SER A 166 -26.87 -4.26 -5.43
C SER A 166 -25.52 -3.82 -6.02
N GLY A 167 -25.36 -2.52 -6.29
CA GLY A 167 -24.11 -1.94 -6.75
C GLY A 167 -22.97 -2.14 -5.75
N PHE A 168 -23.23 -1.91 -4.45
CA PHE A 168 -22.26 -2.12 -3.38
C PHE A 168 -21.83 -3.59 -3.26
N VAL A 169 -22.79 -4.53 -3.29
CA VAL A 169 -22.48 -5.97 -3.28
C VAL A 169 -21.65 -6.37 -4.51
N ARG A 170 -21.94 -5.82 -5.69
CA ARG A 170 -21.17 -6.06 -6.91
C ARG A 170 -19.74 -5.53 -6.76
N TYR A 171 -19.56 -4.35 -6.20
CA TYR A 171 -18.24 -3.77 -5.90
C TYR A 171 -17.45 -4.65 -4.92
N LEU A 172 -18.05 -5.10 -3.81
CA LEU A 172 -17.38 -5.99 -2.86
C LEU A 172 -16.96 -7.32 -3.50
N LYS A 173 -17.85 -7.91 -4.31
CA LYS A 173 -17.54 -9.13 -5.07
C LYS A 173 -16.41 -8.92 -6.06
N PHE A 174 -16.37 -7.79 -6.75
CA PHE A 174 -15.28 -7.44 -7.66
C PHE A 174 -13.94 -7.33 -6.94
N ASN A 175 -13.87 -6.57 -5.84
CA ASN A 175 -12.63 -6.45 -5.05
C ASN A 175 -12.17 -7.79 -4.49
N THR A 176 -13.09 -8.59 -3.95
CA THR A 176 -12.75 -9.92 -3.42
C THR A 176 -12.22 -10.85 -4.52
N ARG A 177 -12.78 -10.78 -5.74
CA ARG A 177 -12.30 -11.56 -6.89
C ARG A 177 -10.93 -11.09 -7.35
N LEU A 178 -10.66 -9.79 -7.35
CA LEU A 178 -9.35 -9.25 -7.72
C LEU A 178 -8.26 -9.75 -6.76
N VAL A 179 -8.52 -9.68 -5.45
CA VAL A 179 -7.59 -10.17 -4.42
C VAL A 179 -7.39 -11.69 -4.51
N LYS A 180 -8.47 -12.48 -4.68
CA LYS A 180 -8.37 -13.94 -4.80
C LYS A 180 -7.84 -14.43 -6.17
N GLY A 181 -7.99 -13.62 -7.20
CA GLY A 181 -7.53 -13.89 -8.57
C GLY A 181 -6.04 -13.63 -8.73
N GLY A 182 -5.53 -12.52 -8.19
CA GLY A 182 -4.10 -12.22 -8.18
C GLY A 182 -3.25 -13.26 -7.44
N LEU A 183 -3.79 -13.85 -6.36
CA LEU A 183 -3.13 -14.93 -5.61
C LEU A 183 -2.91 -16.23 -6.40
N LYS A 184 -3.55 -16.40 -7.57
CA LYS A 184 -3.36 -17.60 -8.41
C LYS A 184 -2.26 -17.45 -9.45
N ASP A 185 -1.90 -16.22 -9.82
CA ASP A 185 -0.88 -15.95 -10.85
C ASP A 185 0.54 -15.84 -10.24
N ASP A 186 0.65 -15.63 -8.92
CA ASP A 186 1.93 -15.56 -8.19
C ASP A 186 2.46 -16.93 -7.70
N ALA A 187 1.82 -18.03 -8.09
CA ALA A 187 2.14 -19.39 -7.64
C ALA A 187 2.86 -20.26 -8.69
N HIS A 188 3.45 -19.66 -9.72
CA HIS A 188 4.19 -20.34 -10.79
C HIS A 188 5.64 -19.85 -10.92
#